data_AF-A0AB39BD47-F1
#
_entry.id   AF-A0AB39BD47-F1
#
_cell.length_a   1.000
_cell.length_b   1.000
_cell.length_c   1.000
_cell.angle_alpha   90.00
_cell.angle_beta   90.00
_cell.angle_gamma   90.00
#
_symmetry.space_group_name_H-M   'P 1'
#
loop_
_entity.id
_entity.type
_entity.pdbx_description
1 polymer ?
#
loop_
_entity_poly.entity_id
_entity_poly.type
_entity_poly.pdbx_seq_one_letter_code
_entity_poly.pdbx_strand_id
1 'polypeptide(L)'
;MNQQHDDDEGAGRPTTLRITVARSGGVGGMRPSWSVTASEEPEVDSWLALVESCPWPNHDGSVGPGEADRFVYTIRVVIDPEQHPVEERDATVPEGSLAGPWAELVDRVKDASPRRPR
;
A
#
# COMPACT_ATOMS: atom_id res chain seq x y z
N MET A 1 31.77 18.68 -24.69
CA MET A 1 30.37 18.51 -24.25
C MET A 1 30.20 17.04 -23.89
N ASN A 2 30.47 16.62 -22.64
CA ASN A 2 29.46 16.45 -21.56
C ASN A 2 28.08 16.11 -22.15
N GLN A 3 27.55 14.89 -22.03
CA GLN A 3 27.37 14.15 -20.78
C GLN A 3 27.59 12.64 -21.02
N GLN A 4 28.60 12.09 -20.36
CA GLN A 4 28.69 10.66 -20.08
C GLN A 4 27.67 10.40 -18.96
N HIS A 5 26.63 9.60 -19.22
CA HIS A 5 25.78 9.02 -18.18
C HIS A 5 26.61 7.90 -17.54
N ASP A 6 27.39 8.28 -16.53
CA ASP A 6 28.25 7.41 -15.72
C ASP A 6 27.67 7.45 -14.30
N ASP A 7 26.56 6.74 -14.09
CA ASP A 7 25.92 6.54 -12.77
C ASP A 7 24.86 5.42 -12.93
N ASP A 8 25.26 4.14 -12.95
CA ASP A 8 24.41 3.02 -12.44
C ASP A 8 25.19 1.69 -12.26
N GLU A 9 26.52 1.64 -12.39
CA GLU A 9 27.29 0.40 -12.16
C GLU A 9 27.64 0.24 -10.67
N GLY A 10 26.59 0.20 -9.86
CA GLY A 10 26.64 0.03 -8.41
C GLY A 10 25.27 -0.11 -7.74
N ALA A 11 24.17 -0.28 -8.48
CA ALA A 11 22.84 -0.36 -7.91
C ALA A 11 22.69 -1.63 -7.07
N GLY A 12 22.89 -1.50 -5.76
CA GLY A 12 22.12 -2.27 -4.81
C GLY A 12 20.66 -2.25 -5.26
N ARG A 13 20.01 -3.43 -5.26
CA ARG A 13 18.60 -3.60 -5.63
C ARG A 13 17.79 -2.50 -4.92
N PRO A 14 17.06 -1.65 -5.66
CA PRO A 14 16.32 -0.56 -5.05
C PRO A 14 15.30 -1.11 -4.06
N THR A 15 15.23 -0.49 -2.87
CA THR A 15 14.17 -0.80 -1.91
C THR A 15 12.84 -0.61 -2.60
N THR A 16 12.04 -1.67 -2.67
CA THR A 16 10.77 -1.65 -3.39
C THR A 16 9.63 -1.74 -2.39
N LEU A 17 8.70 -0.79 -2.44
CA LEU A 17 7.52 -0.75 -1.61
C LEU A 17 6.29 -1.03 -2.47
N ARG A 18 5.52 -2.05 -2.09
CA ARG A 18 4.28 -2.43 -2.79
C ARG A 18 3.09 -2.30 -1.85
N ILE A 19 2.14 -1.46 -2.20
CA ILE A 19 0.86 -1.33 -1.48
C ILE A 19 -0.24 -1.93 -2.33
N THR A 20 -0.98 -2.85 -1.75
CA THR A 20 -2.17 -3.48 -2.35
C THR A 20 -3.39 -3.15 -1.50
N VAL A 21 -4.40 -2.57 -2.13
CA VAL A 21 -5.70 -2.30 -1.52
C VAL A 21 -6.74 -3.14 -2.24
N ALA A 22 -7.39 -4.05 -1.52
CA ALA A 22 -8.49 -4.85 -2.03
C ALA A 22 -9.78 -4.46 -1.29
N ARG A 23 -10.81 -4.07 -2.05
CA ARG A 23 -12.15 -3.89 -1.48
C ARG A 23 -12.94 -5.18 -1.67
N SER A 24 -13.35 -5.80 -0.57
CA SER A 24 -14.17 -7.01 -0.54
C SER A 24 -15.53 -6.68 0.06
N GLY A 25 -16.61 -6.87 -0.71
CA GLY A 25 -17.95 -6.63 -0.22
C GLY A 25 -19.00 -6.47 -1.31
N GLY A 26 -20.19 -7.04 -1.06
CA GLY A 26 -21.33 -7.00 -1.97
C GLY A 26 -21.66 -8.37 -2.59
N VAL A 27 -22.95 -8.73 -2.53
CA VAL A 27 -23.54 -9.87 -3.24
C VAL A 27 -23.49 -9.55 -4.74
N GLY A 28 -22.37 -9.83 -5.42
CA GLY A 28 -22.20 -9.41 -6.81
C GLY A 28 -20.78 -9.44 -7.39
N GLY A 29 -19.96 -10.43 -7.05
CA GLY A 29 -18.91 -10.99 -7.92
C GLY A 29 -17.67 -10.18 -8.33
N MET A 30 -17.64 -8.84 -8.27
CA MET A 30 -16.48 -8.05 -8.72
C MET A 30 -15.81 -7.30 -7.56
N ARG A 31 -14.59 -7.74 -7.20
CA ARG A 31 -13.74 -7.10 -6.18
C ARG A 31 -12.73 -6.17 -6.87
N PRO A 32 -12.87 -4.83 -6.79
CA PRO A 32 -11.82 -3.97 -7.29
C PRO A 32 -10.61 -4.05 -6.35
N SER A 33 -9.46 -4.39 -6.93
CA SER A 33 -8.16 -4.37 -6.27
C SER A 33 -7.28 -3.34 -6.97
N TRP A 34 -6.68 -2.45 -6.18
CA TRP A 34 -5.70 -1.47 -6.62
C TRP A 34 -4.36 -1.85 -6.04
N SER A 35 -3.31 -1.67 -6.84
CA SER A 35 -1.95 -1.87 -6.38
C SER A 35 -1.06 -0.78 -6.95
N VAL A 36 -0.13 -0.33 -6.14
CA VAL A 36 0.97 0.57 -6.52
C VAL A 36 2.28 -0.05 -6.05
N THR A 37 3.31 0.11 -6.87
CA THR A 37 4.67 -0.29 -6.56
C THR A 37 5.56 0.91 -6.75
N ALA A 38 6.25 1.29 -5.68
CA ALA A 38 7.27 2.32 -5.66
C ALA A 38 8.65 1.68 -5.61
N SER A 39 9.56 2.14 -6.46
CA SER A 39 10.95 1.68 -6.51
C SER A 39 11.95 2.84 -6.35
N GLU A 40 11.48 4.08 -6.38
CA GLU A 40 12.31 5.27 -6.16
C GLU A 40 12.37 5.59 -4.67
N GLU A 41 13.57 5.81 -4.11
CA GLU A 41 13.77 6.16 -2.69
C GLU A 41 12.84 7.29 -2.18
N PRO A 42 12.71 8.45 -2.84
CA PRO A 42 11.82 9.52 -2.37
C PRO A 42 10.34 9.14 -2.44
N GLU A 43 9.97 8.25 -3.36
CA GLU A 43 8.59 7.77 -3.48
C GLU A 43 8.29 6.77 -2.35
N VAL A 44 9.19 5.81 -2.12
CA VAL A 44 9.13 4.85 -1.02
C VAL A 44 9.02 5.56 0.32
N ASP A 45 9.86 6.56 0.59
CA ASP A 45 9.83 7.35 1.82
C ASP A 45 8.48 8.08 2.01
N SER A 46 7.96 8.68 0.93
CA SER A 46 6.65 9.35 0.95
C SER A 46 5.50 8.39 1.25
N TRP A 47 5.53 7.17 0.71
CA TRP A 47 4.55 6.13 1.02
C TRP A 47 4.72 5.58 2.43
N LEU A 48 5.96 5.38 2.88
CA LEU A 48 6.28 4.88 4.20
C LEU A 48 5.76 5.83 5.28
N ALA A 49 6.02 7.13 5.16
CA ALA A 49 5.51 8.13 6.10
C ALA A 49 3.98 8.09 6.21
N LEU A 50 3.28 7.87 5.09
CA LEU A 50 1.81 7.79 5.06
C LEU A 50 1.30 6.48 5.67
N VAL A 51 2.00 5.37 5.41
CA VAL A 51 1.77 4.07 6.05
C VAL A 51 1.99 4.19 7.56
N GLU A 52 3.08 4.76 8.03
CA GLU A 52 3.39 4.92 9.46
C GLU A 52 2.38 5.81 10.19
N SER A 53 1.76 6.78 9.49
CA SER A 53 0.68 7.59 10.05
C SER A 53 -0.64 6.82 10.24
N CYS A 54 -0.80 5.65 9.61
CA CYS A 54 -2.02 4.86 9.73
C CYS A 54 -2.04 4.11 11.08
N PRO A 55 -3.19 4.07 11.79
CA PRO A 55 -3.32 3.28 13.01
C PRO A 55 -3.47 1.80 12.65
N TRP A 56 -2.36 1.16 12.27
CA TRP A 56 -2.31 -0.28 11.99
C TRP A 56 -2.79 -1.04 13.23
N PRO A 57 -3.66 -2.05 13.07
CA PRO A 57 -3.95 -2.95 14.17
C PRO A 57 -2.62 -3.59 14.62
N ASN A 58 -2.33 -3.57 15.91
CA ASN A 58 -1.21 -4.34 16.44
C ASN A 58 -1.36 -5.79 15.93
N HIS A 59 -0.25 -6.41 15.57
CA HIS A 59 -0.09 -7.72 14.91
C HIS A 59 -0.75 -8.93 15.62
N ASP A 60 -1.57 -8.68 16.64
CA ASP A 60 -2.53 -9.59 17.24
C ASP A 60 -3.84 -9.48 16.44
N GLY A 61 -4.01 -10.35 15.45
CA GLY A 61 -5.11 -10.38 14.47
C GLY A 61 -6.53 -10.58 15.03
N SER A 62 -6.91 -9.87 16.07
CA SER A 62 -8.28 -9.75 16.53
C SER A 62 -8.93 -8.54 15.88
N VAL A 63 -9.33 -8.72 14.62
CA VAL A 63 -10.47 -7.95 14.10
C VAL A 63 -11.66 -8.42 14.94
N GLY A 64 -11.98 -7.68 16.00
CA GLY A 64 -13.18 -7.95 16.80
C GLY A 64 -14.39 -8.03 15.87
N PRO A 65 -15.47 -8.75 16.25
CA PRO A 65 -16.65 -8.93 15.41
C PRO A 65 -17.37 -7.59 15.22
N GLY A 66 -16.82 -6.75 14.35
CA GLY A 66 -17.36 -5.48 13.89
C GLY A 66 -18.50 -5.81 12.96
N GLU A 67 -19.69 -5.77 13.54
CA GLU A 67 -20.99 -5.63 12.89
C GLU A 67 -20.92 -5.36 11.38
N ALA A 68 -21.29 -6.38 10.59
CA ALA A 68 -22.00 -6.27 9.32
C ALA A 68 -21.60 -5.15 8.31
N ASP A 69 -20.37 -4.65 8.33
CA ASP A 69 -19.87 -3.79 7.28
C ASP A 69 -19.82 -4.61 5.99
N ARG A 70 -20.81 -4.39 5.14
CA ARG A 70 -20.97 -5.09 3.86
C ARG A 70 -19.80 -4.86 2.90
N PHE A 71 -18.92 -3.90 3.20
CA PHE A 71 -17.69 -3.60 2.48
C PHE A 71 -16.51 -3.48 3.46
N VAL A 72 -15.46 -4.26 3.18
CA VAL A 72 -14.22 -4.33 3.93
C VAL A 72 -13.05 -4.02 3.00
N TYR A 73 -12.11 -3.21 3.45
CA TYR A 73 -10.87 -2.89 2.74
C TYR A 73 -9.72 -3.65 3.38
N THR A 74 -9.05 -4.50 2.61
CA THR A 74 -7.82 -5.15 3.01
C THR A 74 -6.66 -4.39 2.39
N ILE A 75 -5.79 -3.83 3.23
CA ILE A 75 -4.62 -3.06 2.84
C ILE A 75 -3.41 -3.89 3.22
N ARG A 76 -2.56 -4.19 2.24
CA ARG A 76 -1.31 -4.92 2.44
C ARG A 76 -0.16 -4.09 1.90
N VAL A 77 0.83 -3.85 2.73
CA VAL A 77 2.07 -3.16 2.41
C VAL A 77 3.19 -4.19 2.52
N VAL A 78 3.95 -4.33 1.46
CA VAL A 78 5.14 -5.18 1.43
C VAL A 78 6.30 -4.28 1.10
N ILE A 79 7.25 -4.18 2.01
CA ILE A 79 8.50 -3.47 1.81
C ILE A 79 9.55 -4.53 1.61
N ASP A 80 10.19 -4.52 0.43
CA ASP A 80 11.28 -5.40 0.06
C ASP A 80 12.59 -4.59 0.15
N PRO A 81 13.30 -4.70 1.29
CA PRO A 81 14.52 -3.96 1.50
C PRO A 81 15.76 -4.74 1.07
N GLU A 82 16.75 -4.01 0.58
CA GLU A 82 18.15 -4.47 0.60
C GLU A 82 18.87 -4.12 1.92
N GLN A 83 18.48 -3.01 2.55
CA GLN A 83 19.22 -2.38 3.67
C GLN A 83 18.49 -2.47 5.02
N HIS A 84 17.23 -2.89 5.03
CA HIS A 84 16.33 -2.98 6.17
C HIS A 84 15.79 -4.42 6.34
N PRO A 85 15.20 -4.80 7.48
CA PRO A 85 14.48 -6.07 7.60
C PRO A 85 13.21 -6.06 6.75
N VAL A 86 12.91 -7.17 6.05
CA VAL A 86 11.65 -7.35 5.31
C VAL A 86 10.49 -7.03 6.24
N GLU A 87 9.68 -6.04 5.84
CA GLU A 87 8.56 -5.57 6.66
C GLU A 87 7.26 -5.68 5.84
N GLU A 88 6.37 -6.52 6.35
CA GLU A 88 5.04 -6.73 5.79
C GLU A 88 4.02 -6.20 6.81
N ARG A 89 3.14 -5.31 6.37
CA ARG A 89 2.01 -4.83 7.18
C ARG A 89 0.71 -5.16 6.48
N ASP A 90 -0.24 -5.71 7.20
CA ASP A 90 -1.61 -5.87 6.73
C ASP A 90 -2.61 -5.30 7.73
N ALA A 91 -3.66 -4.69 7.18
CA ALA A 91 -4.76 -4.14 7.93
C ALA A 91 -6.06 -4.46 7.22
N THR A 92 -7.03 -4.88 8.01
CA THR A 92 -8.41 -5.06 7.55
C THR A 92 -9.24 -3.94 8.16
N VAL A 93 -9.66 -3.01 7.32
CA VAL A 93 -10.38 -1.80 7.73
C VAL A 93 -11.80 -1.86 7.13
N PRO A 94 -12.87 -1.90 7.95
CA PRO A 94 -14.23 -1.79 7.43
C PRO A 94 -14.46 -0.41 6.80
N GLU A 95 -15.37 -0.33 5.82
CA GLU A 95 -15.66 0.95 5.13
C GLU A 95 -16.06 2.06 6.10
N GLY A 96 -16.80 1.75 7.17
CA GLY A 96 -17.15 2.70 8.23
C GLY A 96 -15.95 3.26 9.02
N SER A 97 -14.84 2.52 9.10
CA SER A 97 -13.60 2.95 9.77
C SER A 97 -12.54 3.48 8.79
N LEU A 98 -12.82 3.47 7.49
CA LEU A 98 -11.93 4.00 6.45
C LEU A 98 -11.98 5.54 6.44
N ALA A 99 -11.52 6.16 7.52
CA ALA A 99 -11.48 7.61 7.71
C ALA A 99 -10.09 8.09 8.13
N GLY A 100 -9.78 9.36 7.87
CA GLY A 100 -8.48 9.97 8.20
C GLY A 100 -7.33 9.38 7.36
N PRO A 101 -6.21 8.94 7.97
CA PRO A 101 -5.02 8.49 7.24
C PRO A 101 -5.31 7.26 6.36
N TRP A 102 -6.28 6.42 6.75
CA TRP A 102 -6.71 5.28 5.94
C TRP A 102 -7.38 5.69 4.63
N ALA A 103 -8.24 6.71 4.68
CA ALA A 103 -8.91 7.22 3.49
C ALA A 103 -7.89 7.83 2.53
N GLU A 104 -6.92 8.58 3.06
CA GLU A 104 -5.85 9.20 2.29
C GLU A 104 -4.94 8.14 1.63
N LEU A 105 -4.54 7.09 2.37
CA LEU A 105 -3.76 5.99 1.81
C LEU A 105 -4.49 5.32 0.65
N VAL A 106 -5.76 4.97 0.85
CA VAL A 106 -6.55 4.29 -0.18
C VAL A 106 -6.81 5.19 -1.38
N ASP A 107 -7.09 6.48 -1.17
CA ASP A 107 -7.30 7.44 -2.25
C ASP A 107 -6.02 7.61 -3.08
N ARG A 108 -4.89 7.81 -2.42
CA ARG A 108 -3.58 7.93 -3.08
C ARG A 108 -3.21 6.67 -3.84
N VAL A 109 -3.45 5.47 -3.27
CA VAL A 109 -3.23 4.20 -3.98
C VAL A 109 -4.15 4.08 -5.20
N LYS A 110 -5.41 4.50 -5.11
CA LYS A 110 -6.35 4.47 -6.23
C LYS A 110 -5.97 5.43 -7.36
N ASP A 111 -5.42 6.59 -7.00
CA ASP A 111 -4.93 7.59 -7.96
C ASP A 111 -3.65 7.11 -8.66
N ALA A 112 -2.69 6.62 -7.88
CA ALA A 112 -1.42 6.09 -8.38
C ALA A 112 -1.57 4.75 -9.09
N SER A 113 -2.59 3.96 -8.77
CA SER A 113 -2.83 2.68 -9.44
C SER A 113 -3.21 2.96 -10.90
N PRO A 114 -2.43 2.48 -11.88
CA PRO A 114 -2.72 2.73 -13.28
C PRO A 114 -4.11 2.17 -13.56
N ARG A 115 -5.07 3.06 -13.79
CA ARG A 115 -6.41 2.69 -14.27
C ARG A 115 -6.17 1.96 -15.58
N ARG A 116 -6.09 0.63 -15.57
CA ARG A 116 -5.95 -0.14 -16.81
C ARG A 116 -7.10 0.30 -17.72
N PRO A 117 -6.83 0.99 -18.85
CA PRO A 117 -7.86 1.18 -19.84
C PRO A 117 -8.23 -0.22 -20.34
N ARG A 118 -9.54 -0.44 -20.37
CA ARG A 118 -10.20 -1.66 -20.84
C ARG A 118 -10.27 -1.65 -22.36
#